data_AF-A0A086QYL0-F1
#
_entry.id   AF-A0A086QYL0-F1
#
_cell.length_a   1.000
_cell.length_b   1.000
_cell.length_c   1.000
_cell.angle_alpha   90.00
_cell.angle_beta   90.00
_cell.angle_gamma   90.00
#
_symmetry.space_group_name_H-M   'P 1'
#
loop_
_entity.id
_entity.type
_entity.pdbx_description
1 polymer ?
#
loop_
_entity_poly.entity_id
_entity_poly.type
_entity_poly.pdbx_seq_one_letter_code
_entity_poly.pdbx_strand_id
1 'polypeptide(L)'
;MVGLLACPAYQRGYHVELVMPTIRCQCVGAEIPPPFFVDVSRLHYSPPYTAITLQDLQHLLPADGSARFHPSYDAATQEVAWAYEVGSLPDAPLPADYVDPNFVDRKGQKMDVCFRNHFPN
;
A
#
# COMPACT_ATOMS: atom_id res chain seq x y z
N MET A 1 7.59 8.87 1.74
CA MET A 1 8.50 8.08 0.87
C MET A 1 9.66 8.96 0.45
N VAL A 2 10.88 8.43 0.43
CA VAL A 2 12.10 9.13 0.01
C VAL A 2 12.84 8.28 -1.04
N GLY A 3 13.69 8.91 -1.86
CA GLY A 3 14.49 8.18 -2.85
C GLY A 3 13.76 7.76 -4.13
N LEU A 4 12.51 8.21 -4.34
CA LEU A 4 11.69 7.82 -5.50
C LEU A 4 12.38 8.10 -6.86
N LEU A 5 12.97 9.28 -7.03
CA LEU A 5 13.66 9.64 -8.29
C LEU A 5 14.92 8.80 -8.56
N ALA A 6 15.50 8.21 -7.50
CA ALA A 6 16.65 7.31 -7.58
C ALA A 6 16.24 5.83 -7.63
N CYS A 7 14.94 5.52 -7.52
CA CYS A 7 14.45 4.15 -7.47
C CYS A 7 14.60 3.45 -8.83
N PRO A 8 15.27 2.28 -8.90
CA PRO A 8 15.46 1.53 -10.13
C PRO A 8 14.13 1.10 -10.79
N ALA A 9 13.12 0.73 -10.00
CA ALA A 9 11.80 0.39 -10.54
C ALA A 9 11.15 1.62 -11.20
N TYR A 10 11.16 2.76 -10.52
CA TYR A 10 10.58 4.01 -11.02
C TYR A 10 11.29 4.50 -12.30
N GLN A 11 12.62 4.45 -12.33
CA GLN A 11 13.41 4.84 -13.51
C GLN A 11 13.16 3.96 -14.74
N ARG A 12 12.71 2.71 -14.54
CA ARG A 12 12.35 1.77 -15.60
C ARG A 12 10.89 1.89 -16.05
N GLY A 13 10.14 2.85 -15.50
CA GLY A 13 8.74 3.09 -15.85
C GLY A 13 7.73 2.24 -15.06
N TYR A 14 8.16 1.49 -14.04
CA TYR A 14 7.25 0.80 -13.13
C TYR A 14 6.63 1.76 -12.12
N HIS A 15 5.45 1.42 -11.62
CA HIS A 15 4.80 2.17 -10.57
C HIS A 15 5.40 1.83 -9.22
N VAL A 16 5.60 2.86 -8.40
CA VAL A 16 6.04 2.73 -7.01
C VAL A 16 5.05 3.46 -6.13
N GLU A 17 4.45 2.76 -5.18
CA GLU A 17 3.32 3.25 -4.41
C GLU A 17 3.50 2.96 -2.91
N LEU A 18 2.98 3.86 -2.08
CA LEU A 18 2.88 3.64 -0.64
C LEU A 18 1.51 3.07 -0.30
N VAL A 19 1.45 1.79 0.02
CA VAL A 19 0.19 1.09 0.32
C VAL A 19 -0.22 1.17 1.78
N MET A 20 0.75 1.42 2.67
CA MET A 20 0.50 1.64 4.09
C MET A 20 0.97 3.03 4.50
N PRO A 21 0.17 4.09 4.24
CA PRO A 21 0.56 5.46 4.55
C PRO A 21 0.61 5.76 6.05
N THR A 22 -0.05 4.94 6.88
CA THR A 22 -0.08 5.11 8.34
C THR A 22 0.29 3.80 9.02
N ILE A 23 1.36 3.84 9.81
CA ILE A 23 1.84 2.70 10.60
C ILE A 23 1.52 2.96 12.07
N ARG A 24 0.75 2.08 12.70
CA ARG A 24 0.49 2.16 14.14
C ARG A 24 1.72 1.67 14.92
N CYS A 25 2.13 2.46 15.90
CA CYS A 25 3.20 2.11 16.83
C CYS A 25 2.68 2.04 18.25
N GLN A 26 3.26 1.14 19.04
CA GLN A 26 3.12 1.12 20.49
C GLN A 26 4.37 1.77 21.08
N CYS A 27 4.18 2.85 21.85
CA CYS A 27 5.26 3.62 22.44
C CYS A 27 5.17 3.58 23.97
N VAL A 28 6.32 3.53 24.63
CA VAL A 28 6.48 3.57 26.09
C VAL A 28 7.32 4.81 26.40
N GLY A 29 6.68 5.82 27.01
CA GLY A 29 7.30 7.10 27.30
C GLY A 29 6.51 8.27 26.72
N ALA A 30 7.02 9.49 26.91
CA ALA A 30 6.41 10.71 26.40
C ALA A 30 6.85 11.03 24.95
N GLU A 31 7.93 10.43 24.49
CA GLU A 31 8.52 10.70 23.18
C GLU A 31 7.91 9.77 22.13
N ILE A 32 7.28 10.36 21.12
CA ILE A 32 6.70 9.65 19.98
C ILE A 32 7.77 9.56 18.91
N PRO A 33 8.01 8.38 18.29
CA PRO A 33 8.99 8.26 17.22
C PRO A 33 8.66 9.20 16.07
N PRO A 34 9.68 9.77 15.39
CA PRO A 34 9.45 10.59 14.22
C PRO A 34 8.78 9.78 13.09
N PRO A 35 8.14 10.44 12.11
CA PRO A 35 7.58 9.76 10.95
C PRO A 35 8.61 8.89 10.22
N PHE A 36 8.19 7.71 9.78
CA PHE A 36 9.05 6.80 9.02
C PHE A 36 9.28 7.32 7.60
N PHE A 37 10.54 7.53 7.24
CA PHE A 37 10.92 7.79 5.86
C PHE A 37 11.22 6.46 5.16
N VAL A 38 10.21 5.92 4.48
CA VAL A 38 10.36 4.71 3.66
C VAL A 38 11.26 5.03 2.46
N ASP A 39 12.47 4.49 2.46
CA ASP A 39 13.45 4.62 1.38
C ASP A 39 13.21 3.58 0.29
N VAL A 40 12.86 4.05 -0.91
CA VAL A 40 12.63 3.21 -2.09
C VAL A 40 13.79 3.28 -3.09
N SER A 41 14.91 3.92 -2.75
CA SER A 41 16.05 4.14 -3.65
C SER A 41 16.70 2.85 -4.17
N ARG A 42 16.44 1.71 -3.52
CA ARG A 42 16.95 0.39 -3.91
C ARG A 42 15.86 -0.58 -4.34
N LEU A 43 14.63 -0.11 -4.48
CA LEU A 43 13.50 -0.98 -4.81
C LEU A 43 13.57 -1.37 -6.30
N HIS A 44 13.76 -2.65 -6.54
CA HIS A 44 13.70 -3.25 -7.86
C HIS A 44 12.33 -3.89 -8.09
N TYR A 45 11.86 -3.85 -9.34
CA TYR A 45 10.70 -4.62 -9.74
C TYR A 45 11.10 -6.06 -10.03
N SER A 46 10.36 -7.00 -9.46
CA SER A 46 10.31 -8.41 -9.85
C SER A 46 8.83 -8.81 -10.00
N PRO A 47 8.45 -9.53 -11.07
CA PRO A 47 7.09 -10.03 -11.21
C PRO A 47 6.67 -10.93 -10.04
N PRO A 48 5.41 -10.87 -9.58
CA PRO A 48 4.33 -9.99 -10.06
C PRO A 48 4.44 -8.54 -9.53
N TYR A 49 5.04 -8.36 -8.36
CA TYR A 49 5.42 -7.08 -7.76
C TYR A 49 6.50 -7.34 -6.70
N THR A 50 7.14 -6.28 -6.22
CA THR A 50 8.07 -6.34 -5.08
C THR A 50 7.61 -5.38 -4.00
N ALA A 51 7.71 -5.79 -2.75
CA ALA A 51 7.27 -5.00 -1.61
C ALA A 51 8.39 -4.71 -0.62
N ILE A 52 8.28 -3.57 0.04
CA ILE A 52 8.97 -3.27 1.30
C ILE A 52 8.01 -3.62 2.42
N THR A 53 8.46 -4.41 3.39
CA THR A 53 7.66 -4.85 4.54
C THR A 53 7.94 -4.00 5.78
N LEU A 54 7.11 -4.15 6.82
CA LEU A 54 7.40 -3.56 8.13
C LEU A 54 8.71 -4.11 8.72
N GLN A 55 9.07 -5.36 8.43
CA GLN A 55 10.35 -5.94 8.86
C GLN A 55 11.54 -5.14 8.32
N ASP A 56 11.48 -4.71 7.06
CA ASP A 56 12.52 -3.89 6.45
C ASP A 56 12.67 -2.52 7.13
N LEU A 57 11.63 -2.02 7.79
CA LEU A 57 11.62 -0.75 8.52
C LEU A 57 12.00 -0.88 10.00
N GLN A 58 12.26 -2.08 10.53
CA GLN A 58 12.57 -2.27 11.95
C GLN A 58 13.79 -1.47 12.40
N HIS A 59 14.77 -1.29 11.52
CA HIS A 59 15.98 -0.52 11.81
C HIS A 59 15.71 0.98 12.04
N LEU A 60 14.54 1.49 11.68
CA LEU A 60 14.10 2.87 11.94
C LEU A 60 13.51 3.04 13.35
N LEU A 61 13.21 1.94 14.04
CA LEU A 61 12.72 1.98 15.42
C LEU A 61 13.88 2.13 16.41
N PRO A 62 13.66 2.81 17.55
CA PRO A 62 14.64 2.87 18.63
C PRO A 62 15.04 1.49 19.15
N ALA A 63 16.34 1.24 19.31
CA ALA A 63 16.88 -0.03 19.78
C ALA A 63 16.62 -0.30 21.29
N ASP A 64 16.27 0.74 22.04
CA ASP A 64 15.95 0.66 23.47
C ASP A 64 14.55 0.08 23.77
N GLY A 65 13.75 -0.16 22.73
CA GLY A 65 12.39 -0.70 22.85
C GLY A 65 11.35 0.33 23.29
N SER A 66 11.68 1.62 23.33
CA SER A 66 10.75 2.71 23.64
C SER A 66 9.61 2.81 22.63
N ALA A 67 9.84 2.41 21.38
CA ALA A 67 8.79 2.30 20.37
C ALA A 67 8.91 0.99 19.58
N ARG A 68 7.76 0.38 19.28
CA ARG A 68 7.64 -0.82 18.44
C ARG A 68 6.43 -0.73 17.53
N PHE A 69 6.40 -1.54 16.47
CA PHE A 69 5.18 -1.70 15.69
C PHE A 69 4.05 -2.25 16.54
N HIS A 70 2.81 -1.84 16.25
CA HIS A 70 1.64 -2.31 16.99
C HIS A 70 1.52 -3.84 16.88
N PRO A 71 1.24 -4.56 17.98
CA PRO A 71 1.26 -6.04 18.02
C PRO A 71 0.19 -6.72 17.16
N SER A 72 -0.76 -5.95 16.61
CA SER A 72 -1.72 -6.48 15.63
C SER A 72 -1.11 -6.69 14.24
N TYR A 73 0.07 -6.14 13.98
CA TYR A 73 0.76 -6.34 12.71
C TYR A 73 1.66 -7.57 12.75
N ASP A 74 1.70 -8.28 11.63
CA ASP A 74 2.77 -9.22 11.36
C ASP A 74 3.83 -8.50 10.52
N ALA A 75 5.00 -8.26 11.12
CA ALA A 75 6.03 -7.44 10.50
C ALA A 75 6.59 -8.08 9.21
N ALA A 76 6.59 -9.41 9.11
CA ALA A 76 7.17 -10.14 7.98
C ALA A 76 6.26 -10.11 6.74
N THR A 77 4.95 -9.92 6.92
CA THR A 77 3.96 -9.99 5.84
C THR A 77 3.30 -8.65 5.55
N GLN A 78 3.33 -7.70 6.48
CA GLN A 78 2.70 -6.41 6.28
C GLN A 78 3.54 -5.53 5.34
N GLU A 79 3.01 -5.33 4.14
CA GLU A 79 3.64 -4.55 3.08
C GLU A 79 3.35 -3.05 3.25
N VAL A 80 4.35 -2.22 3.00
CA VAL A 80 4.31 -0.76 3.20
C VAL A 80 4.39 0.00 1.89
N ALA A 81 5.24 -0.46 0.97
CA ALA A 81 5.39 0.12 -0.35
C ALA A 81 5.58 -0.98 -1.40
N TRP A 82 5.09 -0.74 -2.61
CA TRP A 82 5.17 -1.68 -3.72
C TRP A 82 5.92 -1.08 -4.90
N ALA A 83 6.52 -1.95 -5.70
CA ALA A 83 6.90 -1.72 -7.08
C ALA A 83 6.18 -2.73 -7.97
N TYR A 84 5.38 -2.27 -8.92
CA TYR A 84 4.55 -3.13 -9.77
C TYR A 84 4.41 -2.59 -11.20
N GLU A 85 3.97 -3.45 -12.11
CA GLU A 85 3.60 -3.07 -13.48
C GLU A 85 2.11 -2.70 -13.53
N VAL A 86 1.79 -1.60 -14.22
CA VAL A 86 0.39 -1.12 -14.29
C VAL A 86 -0.50 -2.19 -14.91
N GLY A 87 -1.60 -2.52 -14.22
CA GLY A 87 -2.53 -3.55 -14.65
C GLY A 87 -2.08 -4.99 -14.40
N SER A 88 -0.93 -5.21 -13.73
CA SER A 88 -0.48 -6.56 -13.34
C SER A 88 -0.95 -6.97 -11.94
N LEU A 89 -1.42 -6.02 -11.13
CA LEU A 89 -1.96 -6.33 -9.81
C LEU A 89 -3.34 -6.99 -9.95
N PRO A 90 -3.60 -8.07 -9.20
CA PRO A 90 -4.91 -8.70 -9.22
C PRO A 90 -5.94 -7.76 -8.61
N ASP A 91 -7.01 -7.48 -9.35
CA ASP A 91 -8.16 -6.78 -8.79
C ASP A 91 -8.74 -7.61 -7.65
N ALA A 92 -8.88 -7.00 -6.47
CA ALA A 92 -9.63 -7.61 -5.40
C ALA A 92 -11.10 -7.70 -5.83
N PRO A 93 -11.75 -8.88 -5.75
CA PRO A 93 -13.15 -8.99 -6.09
C PRO A 93 -13.95 -8.08 -5.16
N LEU A 94 -14.83 -7.26 -5.74
CA LEU A 94 -15.78 -6.48 -4.96
C LEU A 94 -16.64 -7.44 -4.12
N PRO A 95 -17.04 -7.04 -2.89
CA PRO A 95 -18.02 -7.78 -2.12
C PRO A 95 -19.28 -8.04 -2.96
N ALA A 96 -19.87 -9.24 -2.84
CA ALA A 96 -21.03 -9.62 -3.64
C ALA A 96 -22.26 -8.72 -3.41
N ASP A 97 -22.29 -8.01 -2.28
CA ASP A 97 -23.31 -7.07 -1.85
C ASP A 97 -22.90 -5.59 -2.04
N TYR A 98 -21.73 -5.33 -2.63
CA TYR A 98 -21.27 -3.96 -2.87
C TYR A 98 -22.21 -3.23 -3.83
N VAL A 99 -22.67 -2.06 -3.40
CA VAL A 99 -23.49 -1.15 -4.21
C VAL A 99 -22.73 0.17 -4.28
N ASP A 100 -22.31 0.57 -5.48
CA ASP A 100 -21.65 1.85 -5.68
C ASP A 100 -22.65 3.00 -5.47
N PRO A 101 -22.44 3.89 -4.48
CA PRO A 101 -23.34 5.00 -4.20
C PRO A 101 -23.42 6.04 -5.33
N ASN A 102 -22.48 6.02 -6.28
CA ASN A 102 -22.46 6.90 -7.45
C ASN A 102 -23.22 6.32 -8.66
N PHE A 103 -23.62 5.04 -8.62
CA PHE A 103 -24.32 4.34 -9.72
C PHE A 103 -25.79 4.08 -9.37
N VAL A 104 -26.46 5.16 -9.01
CA VAL A 104 -27.91 5.20 -8.86
C VAL A 104 -28.48 5.93 -10.07
N ASP A 105 -29.47 5.35 -10.75
CA ASP A 105 -30.13 6.01 -11.87
C ASP A 105 -30.87 7.29 -11.40
N ARG A 106 -31.32 8.12 -12.35
CA ARG A 106 -32.09 9.34 -12.03
C ARG A 106 -33.43 9.08 -11.30
N LYS A 107 -33.84 7.81 -11.16
CA LYS A 107 -35.06 7.36 -10.49
C LYS A 107 -34.78 6.67 -9.14
N GLY A 108 -33.54 6.67 -8.67
CA GLY A 108 -33.16 6.06 -7.39
C GLY A 108 -32.95 4.53 -7.45
N GLN A 109 -32.93 3.93 -8.63
CA GLN A 109 -32.76 2.48 -8.83
C GLN A 109 -31.29 2.11 -9.01
N LYS A 110 -30.93 0.91 -8.56
CA LYS A 110 -29.57 0.38 -8.64
C LYS A 110 -29.17 0.09 -10.08
N MET A 111 -28.03 0.59 -10.53
CA MET A 111 -27.41 0.17 -11.79
C MET A 111 -26.39 -0.94 -11.51
N ASP A 112 -26.42 -1.99 -12.33
CA ASP A 112 -25.56 -3.16 -12.16
C ASP A 112 -24.11 -2.83 -12.58
N VAL A 113 -23.20 -2.77 -11.61
CA VAL A 113 -21.77 -2.44 -11.84
C VAL A 113 -20.97 -3.74 -11.97
N CYS A 114 -21.42 -4.63 -12.85
CA CYS A 114 -20.62 -5.79 -13.21
C CYS A 114 -19.58 -5.39 -14.26
N PHE A 115 -18.30 -5.50 -13.90
CA PHE A 115 -17.17 -5.53 -14.84
C PHE A 115 -17.42 -6.60 -15.91
N ARG A 116 -17.95 -6.20 -17.07
CA ARG A 116 -18.09 -7.06 -18.24
C ARG A 116 -17.57 -6.32 -19.46
N ASN A 117 -16.24 -6.35 -19.67
CA ASN A 117 -15.52 -6.25 -20.96
C ASN A 117 -16.08 -5.38 -22.09
N HIS A 118 -16.89 -4.36 -21.79
CA HIS A 118 -17.53 -3.51 -22.77
C HIS A 118 -17.99 -2.25 -22.07
N PHE A 119 -17.24 -1.16 -22.27
CA PHE A 119 -17.85 0.15 -22.16
C PHE A 119 -18.91 0.26 -23.26
N PRO A 120 -20.17 0.62 -22.95
CA PRO A 120 -21.12 0.96 -23.99
C PRO A 120 -20.68 2.27 -24.63
N ASN A 121 -20.43 2.25 -25.94
CA ASN A 121 -20.31 3.45 -26.79
C ASN A 121 -21.65 4.19 -26.84
#